data_AF-A0AAW1BJX6-F1
#
_entry.id   AF-A0AAW1BJX6-F1
#
_cell.length_a   1.000
_cell.length_b   1.000
_cell.length_c   1.000
_cell.angle_alpha   90.00
_cell.angle_beta   90.00
_cell.angle_gamma   90.00
#
_symmetry.space_group_name_H-M   'P 1'
#
loop_
_entity.id
_entity.type
_entity.pdbx_description
1 polymer ?
#
loop_
_entity_poly.entity_id
_entity_poly.type
_entity_poly.pdbx_seq_one_letter_code
_entity_poly.pdbx_strand_id
1 'polypeptide(L)'
;MGSKRCFANRFDDYTGSLLAGKCKEAALPLVTATVDHILKELPAPAGTEAAGGLRCYQGGLYGGVAGVAYMLYQVAQCPLFAQARDAHLRVAKQLIDACVRYEEDWGENDPDTRAAFLLGGAGVYAVAALVSQALGLPDWAKSLDKFRELCDLCVPISFLECGSDELFVGRAGYLCAALVLKQKLGMEINISNEGTDESILRITFL
;
A
#
# COMPACT_ATOMS: atom_id res chain seq x y z
N MET A 1 36.45 11.12 3.30
CA MET A 1 35.99 9.95 4.08
C MET A 1 34.90 9.26 3.27
N GLY A 2 35.14 8.05 2.76
CA GLY A 2 34.09 7.25 2.10
C GLY A 2 33.07 6.77 3.12
N SER A 3 31.78 6.91 2.82
CA SER A 3 30.69 6.49 3.70
C SER A 3 30.76 4.98 3.97
N LYS A 4 30.82 4.57 5.24
CA LYS A 4 30.68 3.15 5.64
C LYS A 4 29.25 2.61 5.45
N ARG A 5 28.31 3.44 4.97
CA ARG A 5 26.89 3.07 4.78
C ARG A 5 26.57 2.58 3.36
N CYS A 6 27.54 2.50 2.45
CA CYS A 6 27.31 2.05 1.08
C CYS A 6 28.31 0.97 0.63
N PHE A 7 27.84 0.01 -0.15
CA PHE A 7 28.71 -0.85 -0.94
C PHE A 7 29.32 -0.06 -2.09
N ALA A 8 30.54 -0.41 -2.50
CA ALA A 8 31.13 0.16 -3.70
C ALA A 8 30.30 -0.27 -4.92
N ASN A 9 29.79 0.70 -5.68
CA ASN A 9 29.08 0.44 -6.93
C ASN A 9 30.05 -0.22 -7.93
N ARG A 10 29.74 -1.44 -8.38
CA ARG A 10 30.56 -2.22 -9.31
C ARG A 10 30.06 -2.13 -10.75
N PHE A 11 29.00 -1.36 -10.99
CA PHE A 11 28.42 -1.21 -12.32
C PHE A 11 29.01 0.00 -13.01
N ASP A 12 29.32 -0.15 -14.30
CA ASP A 12 29.75 0.96 -15.16
C ASP A 12 28.62 1.98 -15.32
N ASP A 13 29.00 3.24 -15.47
CA ASP A 13 28.05 4.31 -15.75
C ASP A 13 27.39 4.14 -17.13
N TYR A 14 26.17 4.63 -17.25
CA TYR A 14 25.39 4.55 -18.47
C TYR A 14 26.03 5.39 -19.60
N THR A 15 26.29 4.74 -20.75
CA THR A 15 26.98 5.35 -21.89
C THR A 15 26.06 5.85 -23.00
N GLY A 16 24.74 5.92 -22.76
CA GLY A 16 23.76 6.33 -23.78
C GLY A 16 23.14 5.17 -24.57
N SER A 17 23.50 3.93 -24.27
CA SER A 17 22.89 2.73 -24.86
C SER A 17 22.75 1.61 -23.83
N LEU A 18 21.64 0.86 -23.87
CA LEU A 18 21.51 -0.35 -23.07
C LEU A 18 22.51 -1.40 -23.57
N LEU A 19 23.12 -2.13 -22.65
CA LEU A 19 24.02 -3.24 -22.99
C LEU A 19 23.25 -4.30 -23.77
N ALA A 20 23.87 -4.84 -24.83
CA ALA A 20 23.29 -5.93 -25.61
C ALA A 20 22.94 -7.12 -24.71
N GLY A 21 21.71 -7.62 -24.79
CA GLY A 21 21.20 -8.70 -23.94
C GLY A 21 20.75 -8.28 -22.53
N LYS A 22 20.90 -7.01 -22.13
CA LYS A 22 20.27 -6.44 -20.92
C LYS A 22 18.99 -5.71 -21.26
N CYS A 23 18.04 -6.49 -21.78
CA CYS A 23 16.71 -6.06 -22.21
C CYS A 23 15.63 -6.60 -21.24
N LYS A 24 14.36 -6.35 -21.54
CA LYS A 24 13.21 -6.74 -20.68
C LYS A 24 13.27 -8.23 -20.32
N GLU A 25 13.72 -9.05 -21.24
CA GLU A 25 13.87 -10.50 -21.15
C GLU A 25 14.87 -10.93 -20.07
N ALA A 26 15.88 -10.11 -19.77
CA ALA A 26 16.83 -10.39 -18.69
C ALA A 26 16.32 -9.94 -17.31
N ALA A 27 15.45 -8.92 -17.26
CA ALA A 27 14.90 -8.41 -16.02
C ALA A 27 13.73 -9.27 -15.50
N LEU A 28 12.94 -9.85 -16.41
CA LEU A 28 11.75 -10.63 -16.06
C LEU A 28 12.04 -11.79 -15.09
N PRO A 29 13.02 -12.69 -15.35
CA PRO A 29 13.35 -13.77 -14.43
C PRO A 29 13.81 -13.28 -13.06
N LEU A 30 14.50 -12.13 -13.00
CA LEU A 30 14.97 -11.55 -11.73
C LEU A 30 13.79 -11.07 -10.89
N VAL A 31 12.83 -10.38 -11.51
CA VAL A 31 11.61 -9.93 -10.82
C VAL A 31 10.79 -11.13 -10.36
N THR A 32 10.57 -12.14 -11.23
CA THR A 32 9.85 -13.36 -10.86
C THR A 32 10.53 -14.07 -9.69
N ALA A 33 11.84 -14.29 -9.76
CA ALA A 33 12.59 -14.94 -8.67
C ALA A 33 12.53 -14.12 -7.37
N THR A 34 12.52 -12.80 -7.45
CA THR A 34 12.38 -11.92 -6.29
C THR A 34 10.99 -12.08 -5.66
N VAL A 35 9.94 -12.05 -6.47
CA VAL A 35 8.55 -12.26 -6.00
C VAL A 35 8.41 -13.65 -5.37
N ASP A 36 8.89 -14.69 -6.04
CA ASP A 36 8.85 -16.07 -5.53
C ASP A 36 9.61 -16.22 -4.21
N HIS A 37 10.75 -15.55 -4.07
CA HIS A 37 11.50 -15.55 -2.82
C HIS A 37 10.71 -14.87 -1.70
N ILE A 38 10.16 -13.67 -1.94
CA ILE A 38 9.33 -12.96 -0.95
C ILE A 38 8.14 -13.83 -0.53
N LEU A 39 7.45 -14.47 -1.48
CA LEU A 39 6.30 -15.32 -1.19
C LEU A 39 6.66 -16.57 -0.38
N LYS A 40 7.87 -17.11 -0.53
CA LYS A 40 8.35 -18.26 0.27
C LYS A 40 8.68 -17.87 1.71
N GLU A 41 9.12 -16.65 1.93
CA GLU A 41 9.43 -16.11 3.27
C GLU A 41 8.18 -15.60 4.00
N LEU A 42 7.03 -15.54 3.33
CA LEU A 42 5.79 -15.16 3.99
C LEU A 42 5.42 -16.19 5.06
N PRO A 43 5.02 -15.74 6.26
CA PRO A 43 4.50 -16.64 7.26
C PRO A 43 3.25 -17.32 6.70
N ALA A 44 3.12 -18.64 6.92
CA ALA A 44 1.94 -19.38 6.51
C ALA A 44 0.69 -18.69 7.06
N PRO A 45 -0.41 -18.56 6.29
CA PRO A 45 -1.63 -17.93 6.74
C PRO A 45 -2.10 -18.65 8.01
N ALA A 46 -1.91 -17.99 9.15
CA ALA A 46 -2.09 -18.58 10.45
C ALA A 46 -3.56 -18.94 10.64
N GLY A 47 -3.85 -20.24 10.62
CA GLY A 47 -5.10 -20.81 11.11
C GLY A 47 -5.12 -20.99 12.63
N THR A 48 -4.12 -20.49 13.36
CA THR A 48 -4.03 -20.65 14.82
C THR A 48 -3.36 -19.46 15.48
N GLU A 49 -3.94 -19.05 16.60
CA GLU A 49 -3.66 -17.90 17.47
C GLU A 49 -2.28 -17.96 18.15
N ALA A 50 -1.21 -18.29 17.44
CA ALA A 50 0.13 -18.11 17.95
C ALA A 50 0.48 -16.61 17.88
N ALA A 51 0.90 -16.03 19.01
CA ALA A 51 1.27 -14.62 19.19
C ALA A 51 2.28 -14.05 18.16
N GLY A 52 2.92 -14.91 17.35
CA GLY A 52 3.77 -14.50 16.23
C GLY A 52 3.02 -14.15 14.94
N GLY A 53 1.85 -14.75 14.69
CA GLY A 53 1.07 -14.53 13.45
C GLY A 53 0.42 -13.15 13.37
N LEU A 54 0.06 -12.57 14.52
CA LEU A 54 -0.54 -11.24 14.60
C LEU A 54 0.45 -10.12 14.23
N ARG A 55 1.75 -10.31 14.52
CA ARG A 55 2.81 -9.33 14.22
C ARG A 55 3.11 -9.20 12.73
N CYS A 56 2.73 -10.20 11.92
CA CYS A 56 2.94 -10.18 10.47
C CYS A 56 2.04 -9.15 9.77
N TYR A 57 0.88 -8.88 10.36
CA TYR A 57 -0.10 -7.91 9.87
C TYR A 57 0.16 -6.50 10.42
N GLN A 58 1.00 -6.39 11.46
CA GLN A 58 1.42 -5.13 12.06
C GLN A 58 2.45 -4.41 11.15
N GLY A 59 2.30 -3.09 11.00
CA GLY A 59 3.24 -2.24 10.24
C GLY A 59 2.79 -1.86 8.83
N GLY A 60 1.52 -2.07 8.49
CA GLY A 60 0.89 -1.57 7.28
C GLY A 60 1.63 -1.95 6.00
N LEU A 61 1.70 -1.00 5.06
CA LEU A 61 2.44 -1.15 3.81
C LEU A 61 3.97 -1.08 4.00
N TYR A 62 4.45 -0.44 5.06
CA TYR A 62 5.86 -0.15 5.26
C TYR A 62 6.66 -1.37 5.72
N GLY A 63 6.13 -2.11 6.70
CA GLY A 63 6.79 -3.26 7.30
C GLY A 63 5.96 -4.54 7.34
N GLY A 64 4.67 -4.46 6.99
CA GLY A 64 3.73 -5.58 7.09
C GLY A 64 3.39 -6.24 5.76
N VAL A 65 2.60 -7.32 5.84
CA VAL A 65 2.17 -8.09 4.66
C VAL A 65 1.22 -7.32 3.71
N ALA A 66 0.63 -6.21 4.15
CA ALA A 66 -0.10 -5.31 3.26
C ALA A 66 0.81 -4.69 2.18
N GLY A 67 2.09 -4.45 2.51
CA GLY A 67 3.10 -4.01 1.54
C GLY A 67 3.38 -5.06 0.47
N VAL A 68 3.39 -6.35 0.85
CA VAL A 68 3.53 -7.46 -0.08
C VAL A 68 2.30 -7.60 -0.97
N ALA A 69 1.09 -7.44 -0.42
CA ALA A 69 -0.13 -7.38 -1.22
C ALA A 69 -0.07 -6.24 -2.26
N TYR A 70 0.43 -5.07 -1.87
CA TYR A 70 0.57 -3.94 -2.78
C TYR A 70 1.66 -4.18 -3.84
N MET A 71 2.78 -4.81 -3.48
CA MET A 71 3.79 -5.26 -4.44
C MET A 71 3.18 -6.18 -5.51
N LEU A 72 2.42 -7.20 -5.09
CA LEU A 72 1.77 -8.15 -5.99
C LEU A 72 0.76 -7.46 -6.92
N TYR A 73 -0.01 -6.50 -6.38
CA TYR A 73 -0.88 -5.65 -7.18
C TYR A 73 -0.08 -4.90 -8.27
N GLN A 74 1.04 -4.26 -7.91
CA GLN A 74 1.84 -3.51 -8.89
C GLN A 74 2.46 -4.42 -9.97
N VAL A 75 2.91 -5.64 -9.60
CA VAL A 75 3.36 -6.64 -10.57
C VAL A 75 2.23 -7.05 -11.51
N ALA A 76 1.03 -7.29 -10.98
CA ALA A 76 -0.15 -7.68 -11.75
C ALA A 76 -0.61 -6.60 -12.75
N GLN A 77 -0.38 -5.32 -12.45
CA GLN A 77 -0.70 -4.21 -13.36
C GLN A 77 0.33 -4.05 -14.49
N CYS A 78 1.47 -4.73 -14.43
CA CYS A 78 2.49 -4.66 -15.47
C CYS A 78 2.16 -5.63 -16.63
N PRO A 79 2.04 -5.14 -17.89
CA PRO A 79 1.70 -5.99 -19.04
C PRO A 79 2.66 -7.16 -19.28
N LEU A 80 3.91 -7.05 -18.82
CA LEU A 80 4.91 -8.11 -18.96
C LEU A 80 4.58 -9.35 -18.11
N PHE A 81 3.74 -9.21 -17.08
CA PHE A 81 3.32 -10.30 -16.19
C PHE A 81 1.86 -10.69 -16.38
N ALA A 82 1.25 -10.36 -17.52
CA ALA A 82 -0.17 -10.60 -17.79
C ALA A 82 -0.59 -12.06 -17.57
N GLN A 83 0.27 -13.03 -17.91
CA GLN A 83 -0.02 -14.47 -17.72
C GLN A 83 -0.19 -14.86 -16.26
N ALA A 84 0.52 -14.19 -15.35
CA ALA A 84 0.49 -14.47 -13.92
C ALA A 84 -0.40 -13.46 -13.15
N ARG A 85 -1.04 -12.50 -13.84
CA ARG A 85 -1.81 -11.41 -13.24
C ARG A 85 -2.79 -11.91 -12.19
N ASP A 86 -3.67 -12.83 -12.56
CA ASP A 86 -4.74 -13.27 -11.66
C ASP A 86 -4.20 -14.13 -10.51
N ALA A 87 -3.09 -14.84 -10.70
CA ALA A 87 -2.43 -15.57 -9.63
C ALA A 87 -1.89 -14.61 -8.56
N HIS A 88 -1.18 -13.56 -8.99
CA HIS A 88 -0.68 -12.51 -8.08
C HIS A 88 -1.83 -11.80 -7.36
N LEU A 89 -2.92 -11.43 -8.07
CA LEU A 89 -4.05 -10.74 -7.45
C LEU A 89 -4.80 -11.62 -6.43
N ARG A 90 -4.94 -12.93 -6.67
CA ARG A 90 -5.56 -13.84 -5.69
C ARG A 90 -4.74 -13.93 -4.41
N VAL A 91 -3.41 -14.02 -4.52
CA VAL A 91 -2.53 -14.01 -3.34
C VAL A 91 -2.59 -12.65 -2.64
N ALA A 92 -2.55 -11.54 -3.39
CA ALA A 92 -2.70 -10.21 -2.84
C ALA A 92 -4.01 -10.06 -2.06
N LYS A 93 -5.12 -10.61 -2.58
CA LYS A 93 -6.44 -10.60 -1.92
C LYS A 93 -6.42 -11.34 -0.59
N GLN A 94 -5.83 -12.54 -0.57
CA GLN A 94 -5.71 -13.32 0.67
C GLN A 94 -4.93 -12.57 1.75
N LEU A 95 -3.80 -11.95 1.37
CA LEU A 95 -2.97 -11.17 2.28
C LEU A 95 -3.69 -9.93 2.80
N ILE A 96 -4.28 -9.14 1.89
CA ILE A 96 -4.91 -7.88 2.28
C ILE A 96 -6.19 -8.10 3.08
N ASP A 97 -6.94 -9.19 2.83
CA ASP A 97 -8.11 -9.54 3.64
C ASP A 97 -7.75 -9.88 5.08
N ALA A 98 -6.58 -10.51 5.27
CA ALA A 98 -6.08 -10.77 6.62
C ALA A 98 -5.67 -9.47 7.32
N CYS A 99 -5.06 -8.51 6.59
CA CYS A 99 -4.79 -7.18 7.13
C CYS A 99 -6.07 -6.42 7.46
N VAL A 100 -7.09 -6.47 6.60
CA VAL A 100 -8.39 -5.81 6.85
C VAL A 100 -9.04 -6.37 8.12
N ARG A 101 -9.06 -7.69 8.32
CA ARG A 101 -9.55 -8.29 9.56
C ARG A 101 -8.74 -7.84 10.77
N TYR A 102 -7.42 -7.78 10.65
CA TYR A 102 -6.56 -7.27 11.72
C TYR A 102 -6.88 -5.81 12.09
N GLU A 103 -7.05 -4.93 11.09
CA GLU A 103 -7.46 -3.53 11.32
C GLU A 103 -8.86 -3.42 11.94
N GLU A 104 -9.79 -4.30 11.55
CA GLU A 104 -11.15 -4.36 12.12
C GLU A 104 -11.16 -4.83 13.58
N ASP A 105 -10.35 -5.84 13.92
CA ASP A 105 -10.33 -6.44 15.26
C ASP A 105 -9.42 -5.68 16.24
N TRP A 106 -8.34 -5.06 15.74
CA TRP A 106 -7.26 -4.51 16.58
C TRP A 106 -6.80 -3.10 16.20
N GLY A 107 -7.10 -2.61 14.99
CA GLY A 107 -6.59 -1.33 14.45
C GLY A 107 -7.10 -0.09 15.20
N GLU A 108 -8.16 -0.21 15.99
CA GLU A 108 -8.66 0.88 16.84
C GLU A 108 -7.70 1.26 17.97
N ASN A 109 -6.73 0.40 18.32
CA ASN A 109 -5.85 0.59 19.48
C ASN A 109 -4.68 1.56 19.25
N ASP A 110 -4.38 1.93 18.01
CA ASP A 110 -3.31 2.89 17.67
C ASP A 110 -3.88 4.07 16.87
N PRO A 111 -4.48 5.08 17.54
CA PRO A 111 -5.14 6.19 16.86
C PRO A 111 -4.20 6.98 15.95
N ASP A 112 -2.90 6.98 16.25
CA ASP A 112 -1.91 7.80 15.56
C ASP A 112 -1.58 7.28 14.16
N THR A 113 -1.78 5.98 13.91
CA THR A 113 -1.46 5.37 12.61
C THR A 113 -2.68 5.02 11.78
N ARG A 114 -3.91 5.21 12.29
CA ARG A 114 -5.14 4.83 11.56
C ARG A 114 -5.27 5.49 10.19
N ALA A 115 -5.02 6.80 10.11
CA ALA A 115 -5.08 7.55 8.85
C ALA A 115 -3.81 7.40 7.99
N ALA A 116 -2.80 6.66 8.47
CA ALA A 116 -1.52 6.48 7.82
C ALA A 116 -1.61 5.61 6.57
N PHE A 117 -1.06 6.08 5.45
CA PHE A 117 -0.95 5.23 4.25
C PHE A 117 0.11 4.14 4.41
N LEU A 118 1.28 4.47 4.96
CA LEU A 118 2.39 3.52 5.03
C LEU A 118 2.29 2.61 6.26
N LEU A 119 1.83 3.13 7.39
CA LEU A 119 1.92 2.43 8.67
C LEU A 119 0.61 1.84 9.19
N GLY A 120 -0.55 2.20 8.63
CA GLY A 120 -1.82 1.76 9.20
C GLY A 120 -2.99 1.69 8.23
N GLY A 121 -4.19 1.86 8.79
CA GLY A 121 -5.46 1.45 8.18
C GLY A 121 -5.76 2.07 6.81
N ALA A 122 -5.40 3.34 6.59
CA ALA A 122 -5.65 4.00 5.31
C ALA A 122 -4.96 3.28 4.14
N GLY A 123 -3.73 2.79 4.34
CA GLY A 123 -3.03 1.97 3.35
C GLY A 123 -3.69 0.62 3.13
N VAL A 124 -4.08 -0.05 4.21
CA VAL A 124 -4.72 -1.37 4.15
C VAL A 124 -6.03 -1.30 3.35
N TYR A 125 -6.91 -0.34 3.68
CA TYR A 125 -8.18 -0.17 2.99
C TYR A 125 -8.00 0.30 1.54
N ALA A 126 -7.05 1.18 1.26
CA ALA A 126 -6.75 1.60 -0.10
C ALA A 126 -6.30 0.41 -0.97
N VAL A 127 -5.35 -0.41 -0.48
CA VAL A 127 -4.87 -1.58 -1.23
C VAL A 127 -5.97 -2.64 -1.37
N ALA A 128 -6.80 -2.84 -0.35
CA ALA A 128 -7.94 -3.75 -0.44
C ALA A 128 -8.91 -3.34 -1.56
N ALA A 129 -9.26 -2.04 -1.64
CA ALA A 129 -10.09 -1.51 -2.71
C ALA A 129 -9.46 -1.74 -4.10
N LEU A 130 -8.16 -1.45 -4.25
CA LEU A 130 -7.44 -1.66 -5.51
C LEU A 130 -7.42 -3.12 -5.97
N VAL A 131 -7.12 -4.04 -5.05
CA VAL A 131 -7.03 -5.48 -5.36
C VAL A 131 -8.40 -6.05 -5.69
N SER A 132 -9.42 -5.73 -4.89
CA SER A 132 -10.80 -6.17 -5.16
C SER A 132 -11.32 -5.63 -6.49
N GLN A 133 -11.08 -4.35 -6.80
CA GLN A 133 -11.50 -3.77 -8.08
C GLN A 133 -10.79 -4.44 -9.25
N ALA A 134 -9.49 -4.71 -9.14
CA ALA A 134 -8.73 -5.37 -10.20
C ALA A 134 -9.17 -6.83 -10.43
N LEU A 135 -9.76 -7.48 -9.42
CA LEU A 135 -10.39 -8.79 -9.52
C LEU A 135 -11.86 -8.74 -9.96
N GLY A 136 -12.46 -7.55 -10.09
CA GLY A 136 -13.89 -7.39 -10.38
C GLY A 136 -14.80 -7.81 -9.22
N LEU A 137 -14.30 -7.83 -7.99
CA LEU A 137 -15.05 -8.21 -6.79
C LEU A 137 -15.78 -6.99 -6.22
N PRO A 138 -17.03 -7.11 -5.75
CA PRO A 138 -17.85 -5.97 -5.31
C PRO A 138 -17.45 -5.37 -3.97
N ASP A 139 -16.64 -6.08 -3.18
CA ASP A 139 -16.21 -5.63 -1.85
C ASP A 139 -15.20 -4.46 -1.88
N TRP A 140 -14.72 -4.07 -3.07
CA TRP A 140 -13.88 -2.89 -3.25
C TRP A 140 -14.52 -1.60 -2.72
N ALA A 141 -15.85 -1.45 -2.88
CA ALA A 141 -16.59 -0.28 -2.43
C ALA A 141 -16.60 -0.19 -0.90
N LYS A 142 -16.78 -1.33 -0.21
CA LYS A 142 -16.73 -1.40 1.26
C LYS A 142 -15.36 -0.95 1.78
N SER A 143 -14.27 -1.41 1.17
CA SER A 143 -12.91 -0.99 1.54
C SER A 143 -12.70 0.51 1.28
N LEU A 144 -13.23 1.03 0.18
CA LEU A 144 -13.15 2.46 -0.13
C LEU A 144 -13.94 3.31 0.88
N ASP A 145 -15.10 2.86 1.33
CA ASP A 145 -15.89 3.58 2.35
C ASP A 145 -15.14 3.64 3.67
N LYS A 146 -14.53 2.54 4.10
CA LYS A 146 -13.65 2.54 5.29
C LYS A 146 -12.47 3.50 5.16
N PHE A 147 -11.87 3.58 3.97
CA PHE A 147 -10.82 4.56 3.71
C PHE A 147 -11.33 6.00 3.84
N ARG A 148 -12.56 6.29 3.38
CA ARG A 148 -13.17 7.62 3.46
C ARG A 148 -13.49 8.02 4.90
N GLU A 149 -13.94 7.08 5.72
CA GLU A 149 -14.20 7.31 7.16
C GLU A 149 -12.97 7.82 7.92
N LEU A 150 -11.76 7.46 7.45
CA LEU A 150 -10.51 7.93 8.06
C LEU A 150 -10.19 9.41 7.75
N CYS A 151 -10.91 10.05 6.81
CA CYS A 151 -10.72 11.47 6.50
C CYS A 151 -10.96 12.36 7.73
N ASP A 152 -11.94 12.00 8.56
CA ASP A 152 -12.33 12.79 9.73
C ASP A 152 -11.21 12.87 10.78
N LEU A 153 -10.34 11.86 10.83
CA LEU A 153 -9.15 11.87 11.71
C LEU A 153 -8.11 12.91 11.28
N CYS A 154 -8.05 13.22 9.98
CA CYS A 154 -7.08 14.16 9.42
C CYS A 154 -7.50 15.63 9.59
N VAL A 155 -8.75 15.89 10.00
CA VAL A 155 -9.35 17.23 10.08
C VAL A 155 -8.71 18.12 11.14
N PRO A 156 -8.49 17.68 12.39
CA PRO A 156 -7.87 18.53 13.40
C PRO A 156 -6.46 18.94 12.99
N ILE A 157 -6.12 20.22 13.16
CA ILE A 157 -4.80 20.77 12.80
C ILE A 157 -3.66 19.95 13.44
N SER A 158 -3.84 19.55 14.70
CA SER A 158 -2.88 18.73 15.46
C SER A 158 -3.54 17.45 15.96
N PHE A 159 -3.82 16.52 15.06
CA PHE A 159 -4.33 15.19 15.43
C PHE A 159 -3.22 14.22 15.89
N LEU A 160 -1.94 14.59 15.73
CA LEU A 160 -0.77 13.85 16.21
C LEU A 160 0.14 14.76 17.04
N GLU A 161 0.71 14.24 18.12
CA GLU A 161 1.66 14.98 18.97
C GLU A 161 2.97 15.31 18.25
N CYS A 162 3.42 14.44 17.34
CA CYS A 162 4.69 14.56 16.63
C CYS A 162 4.63 15.36 15.31
N GLY A 163 3.45 15.89 14.96
CA GLY A 163 3.20 16.62 13.72
C GLY A 163 2.29 15.85 12.76
N SER A 164 1.25 16.54 12.29
CA SER A 164 0.14 15.94 11.54
C SER A 164 0.26 15.98 10.02
N ASP A 165 1.37 16.49 9.46
CA ASP A 165 1.51 16.81 8.02
C ASP A 165 2.55 15.97 7.28
N GLU A 166 3.09 14.93 7.90
CA GLU A 166 4.12 14.09 7.28
C GLU A 166 3.55 12.85 6.55
N LEU A 167 4.41 12.06 5.91
CA LEU A 167 4.02 11.01 4.98
C LEU A 167 3.69 9.66 5.64
N PHE A 168 4.34 9.33 6.76
CA PHE A 168 4.27 8.01 7.37
C PHE A 168 3.00 7.77 8.16
N VAL A 169 2.48 8.80 8.84
CA VAL A 169 1.34 8.82 9.77
C VAL A 169 0.38 10.00 9.55
N GLY A 170 0.84 11.09 8.91
CA GLY A 170 0.11 12.35 8.79
C GLY A 170 -0.80 12.49 7.56
N ARG A 171 -1.35 13.71 7.39
CA ARG A 171 -2.20 14.14 6.26
C ARG A 171 -1.56 13.89 4.91
N ALA A 172 -0.24 14.08 4.77
CA ALA A 172 0.43 13.84 3.50
C ALA A 172 0.40 12.34 3.13
N GLY A 173 0.47 11.44 4.12
CA GLY A 173 0.22 10.01 3.95
C GLY A 173 -1.19 9.75 3.45
N TYR A 174 -2.21 10.25 4.15
CA TYR A 174 -3.61 10.07 3.75
C TYR A 174 -3.90 10.59 2.32
N LEU A 175 -3.40 11.79 2.01
CA LEU A 175 -3.51 12.40 0.67
C LEU A 175 -2.79 11.58 -0.40
N CYS A 176 -1.63 11.00 -0.08
CA CYS A 176 -0.92 10.10 -0.98
C CYS A 176 -1.79 8.88 -1.33
N ALA A 177 -2.41 8.24 -0.33
CA ALA A 177 -3.34 7.14 -0.56
C ALA A 177 -4.52 7.55 -1.45
N ALA A 178 -5.11 8.72 -1.18
CA ALA A 178 -6.20 9.25 -1.97
C ALA A 178 -5.81 9.47 -3.43
N LEU A 179 -4.63 10.06 -3.68
CA LEU A 179 -4.10 10.25 -5.03
C LEU A 179 -3.84 8.93 -5.75
N VAL A 180 -3.32 7.92 -5.05
CA VAL A 180 -3.14 6.57 -5.60
C VAL A 180 -4.49 5.97 -6.01
N LEU A 181 -5.50 6.04 -5.14
CA LEU A 181 -6.85 5.56 -5.44
C LEU A 181 -7.44 6.28 -6.65
N LYS A 182 -7.34 7.61 -6.71
CA LYS A 182 -7.77 8.43 -7.85
C LYS A 182 -7.17 7.93 -9.15
N GLN A 183 -5.84 7.82 -9.20
CA GLN A 183 -5.10 7.45 -10.40
C GLN A 183 -5.43 6.03 -10.88
N LYS A 184 -5.61 5.10 -9.95
CA LYS A 184 -5.75 3.67 -10.26
C LYS A 184 -7.19 3.24 -10.50
N LEU A 185 -8.17 3.87 -9.84
CA LEU A 185 -9.59 3.59 -10.01
C LEU A 185 -10.24 4.50 -11.06
N GLY A 186 -9.55 5.55 -11.51
CA GLY A 186 -10.11 6.52 -12.47
C GLY A 186 -11.23 7.38 -11.87
N MET A 187 -11.24 7.53 -10.54
CA MET A 187 -12.23 8.34 -9.82
C MET A 187 -11.84 9.82 -9.86
N GLU A 188 -12.81 10.71 -9.69
CA GLU A 188 -12.49 12.12 -9.42
C GLU A 188 -12.42 12.38 -7.92
N ILE A 189 -11.45 13.19 -7.50
CA ILE A 189 -11.40 13.73 -6.14
C ILE A 189 -11.94 15.15 -6.20
N ASN A 190 -13.08 15.38 -5.56
CA ASN A 190 -13.57 16.70 -5.23
C ASN A 190 -13.03 17.10 -3.86
N ILE A 191 -12.25 18.17 -3.84
CA ILE A 191 -11.92 18.91 -2.62
C ILE A 191 -12.91 20.07 -2.57
N SER A 192 -14.01 19.94 -1.84
CA SER A 192 -15.01 21.00 -1.73
C SER A 192 -14.82 21.82 -0.45
N ASN A 193 -14.81 23.15 -0.61
CA ASN A 193 -14.77 24.15 0.47
C ASN A 193 -16.18 24.67 0.84
N GLU A 194 -17.26 24.01 0.45
CA GLU A 194 -18.61 24.50 0.74
C GLU A 194 -19.08 24.06 2.14
N GLY A 195 -18.68 24.88 3.12
CA GLY A 195 -19.13 24.84 4.51
C GLY A 195 -18.34 25.87 5.29
N THR A 196 -19.01 26.83 5.91
CA THR A 196 -18.48 28.04 6.56
C THR A 196 -17.65 27.78 7.82
N ASP A 197 -16.55 27.04 7.71
CA ASP A 197 -15.55 26.95 8.78
C ASP A 197 -14.15 26.73 8.19
N GLU A 198 -13.23 27.65 8.49
CA GLU A 198 -11.83 27.61 8.07
C GLU A 198 -11.11 26.46 8.78
N SER A 199 -11.03 25.25 8.21
CA SER A 199 -9.97 24.23 8.50
C SER A 199 -10.12 22.83 7.88
N ILE A 200 -11.05 22.53 6.96
CA ILE A 200 -11.35 21.12 6.64
C ILE A 200 -11.11 20.74 5.18
N LEU A 201 -10.11 19.89 4.94
CA LEU A 201 -9.86 19.24 3.66
C LEU A 201 -10.79 18.02 3.52
N ARG A 202 -11.98 18.20 2.93
CA ARG A 202 -12.91 17.10 2.62
C ARG A 202 -12.52 16.46 1.28
N ILE A 203 -11.96 15.26 1.32
CA ILE A 203 -11.69 14.46 0.12
C ILE A 203 -12.94 13.65 -0.20
N THR A 204 -13.77 14.14 -1.13
CA THR A 204 -14.92 13.39 -1.63
C THR A 204 -14.55 12.73 -2.95
N PHE A 205 -14.67 11.40 -3.04
CA PHE A 205 -14.46 10.68 -4.29
C PHE A 205 -15.79 10.53 -5.04
N LEU A 206 -15.87 11.07 -6.27
CA LEU A 206 -16.98 10.86 -7.20
C LEU A 206 -16.76 9.60 -8.05
#